data_AF-A0A0J0XYP3-F1
#
_entry.id   AF-A0A0J0XYP3-F1
#
_cell.length_a   1.000
_cell.length_b   1.000
_cell.length_c   1.000
_cell.angle_alpha   90.00
_cell.angle_beta   90.00
_cell.angle_gamma   90.00
#
_symmetry.space_group_name_H-M   'P 1'
#
loop_
_entity.id
_entity.type
_entity.pdbx_description
1 polymer ?
#
loop_
_entity_poly.entity_id
_entity_poly.type
_entity_poly.pdbx_seq_one_letter_code
_entity_poly.pdbx_strand_id
1 'polypeptide(L)'
;MVAVGRTPALVAGLLSLTAISLLLLTHYESVPSVVLNPFFAPDSFHVSGDRECVADIAPLRDTFASNWGVPLRTSLVRAGTGARVRRAMERLRKERRITIGVLGGSITFGHGLHNEDKRYAQLVQEGLAAAFPDAEIVVQNGAVPATGTDYFAACYKHHVPADADLFILEGAVNDLMVQANTDASVHQDVITDTETLVRELLKGGAAVMMLSTWGMTNGYMNGADQHSTVAEYYDVPRISTRAALYQYIQAHPDAAEEIFVHGDLGHYNAHGHRFMAEAILDHLLEQACKPSYTPPYAALHGAELSAQLDPFALPPLRIRQRLGDPPLADPDAFCKSSNVQLPDGTWQLEGETVEGHPPFEKIVWHDKHYWAAEEIGARVIFPDVEVSGGFLGLYYLRSGSMGLGNLRCWADGNEGAAKLLIGHWGYVSVGSVGAVATGLAPGKHTLTCEVDKTTHAQPGDHVEGSMHKTRIIAVIAS
;
A
#
# COMPACT_ATOMS: atom_id res chain seq x y z
N MET A 1 44.59 -22.84 -44.72
CA MET A 1 45.85 -22.98 -43.96
C MET A 1 45.50 -22.98 -42.48
N VAL A 2 45.71 -24.13 -41.85
CA VAL A 2 45.55 -24.43 -40.43
C VAL A 2 46.94 -24.37 -39.80
N ALA A 3 47.08 -23.84 -38.58
CA ALA A 3 48.00 -24.27 -37.51
C ALA A 3 47.89 -23.23 -36.38
N VAL A 4 47.35 -23.52 -35.19
CA VAL A 4 47.77 -24.48 -34.15
C VAL A 4 49.08 -24.07 -33.48
N GLY A 5 49.00 -23.82 -32.17
CA GLY A 5 50.13 -23.70 -31.26
C GLY A 5 49.67 -23.80 -29.80
N ARG A 6 49.49 -25.04 -29.33
CA ARG A 6 49.17 -25.45 -27.95
C ARG A 6 50.48 -25.67 -27.15
N THR A 7 50.48 -25.24 -25.87
CA THR A 7 51.00 -25.84 -24.59
C THR A 7 52.19 -26.83 -24.61
N PRO A 8 53.06 -26.93 -23.57
CA PRO A 8 52.74 -27.45 -22.21
C PRO A 8 53.57 -26.77 -21.07
N ALA A 9 53.47 -27.03 -19.75
CA ALA A 9 53.36 -28.30 -19.04
C ALA A 9 53.06 -28.16 -17.52
N LEU A 10 52.25 -29.10 -17.03
CA LEU A 10 52.38 -29.98 -15.83
C LEU A 10 52.64 -29.38 -14.43
N VAL A 11 51.80 -29.60 -13.40
CA VAL A 11 51.27 -30.83 -12.72
C VAL A 11 52.04 -31.16 -11.43
N ALA A 12 51.28 -31.35 -10.34
CA ALA A 12 51.42 -32.34 -9.25
C ALA A 12 51.47 -31.75 -7.84
N GLY A 13 50.58 -32.26 -6.97
CA GLY A 13 50.59 -31.98 -5.54
C GLY A 13 49.41 -32.59 -4.77
N LEU A 14 49.05 -33.84 -5.05
CA LEU A 14 48.13 -34.64 -4.23
C LEU A 14 48.81 -35.98 -3.99
N LEU A 15 49.20 -36.27 -2.74
CA LEU A 15 49.53 -37.61 -2.28
C LEU A 15 49.22 -37.73 -0.78
N SER A 16 48.30 -38.66 -0.53
CA SER A 16 47.93 -39.30 0.72
C SER A 16 49.09 -39.97 1.45
N LEU A 17 48.98 -40.17 2.76
CA LEU A 17 49.38 -41.42 3.40
C LEU A 17 48.62 -41.67 4.72
N THR A 18 47.93 -42.80 4.70
CA THR A 18 47.19 -43.46 5.77
C THR A 18 48.10 -44.20 6.77
N ALA A 19 47.55 -44.37 7.98
CA ALA A 19 47.73 -45.49 8.91
C ALA A 19 49.00 -45.55 9.77
N ILE A 20 48.84 -45.26 11.07
CA ILE A 20 49.37 -46.11 12.15
C ILE A 20 48.27 -46.27 13.20
N SER A 21 47.63 -47.44 13.21
CA SER A 21 46.88 -47.96 14.34
C SER A 21 47.82 -48.86 15.15
N LEU A 22 47.94 -48.68 16.47
CA LEU A 22 47.50 -49.67 17.48
C LEU A 22 47.96 -49.31 18.91
N LEU A 23 46.96 -49.32 19.81
CA LEU A 23 46.95 -49.91 21.16
C LEU A 23 47.88 -49.31 22.26
N LEU A 24 47.28 -48.68 23.27
CA LEU A 24 47.10 -49.32 24.59
C LEU A 24 46.24 -48.47 25.55
N LEU A 25 45.26 -49.17 26.12
CA LEU A 25 44.37 -48.85 27.25
C LEU A 25 45.00 -48.00 28.37
N THR A 26 44.22 -47.08 28.97
CA THR A 26 43.80 -47.15 30.39
C THR A 26 42.92 -45.97 30.83
N HIS A 27 41.85 -46.32 31.55
CA HIS A 27 41.15 -45.56 32.62
C HIS A 27 40.17 -44.44 32.24
N TYR A 28 38.91 -44.86 32.10
CA TYR A 28 37.73 -44.03 32.29
C TYR A 28 37.38 -44.04 33.80
N GLU A 29 37.55 -42.90 34.47
CA GLU A 29 36.94 -42.66 35.79
C GLU A 29 35.63 -41.88 35.63
N SER A 30 34.66 -42.31 36.41
CA SER A 30 33.26 -41.90 36.48
C SER A 30 33.05 -40.45 36.93
N VAL A 31 32.25 -39.69 36.19
CA VAL A 31 31.64 -38.42 36.64
C VAL A 31 30.17 -38.70 37.01
N PRO A 32 29.66 -38.24 38.16
CA PRO A 32 28.37 -38.68 38.69
C PRO A 32 27.18 -38.09 37.93
N SER A 33 26.15 -38.92 37.82
CA SER A 33 24.82 -38.61 37.31
C SER A 33 24.13 -37.53 38.14
N VAL A 34 23.87 -36.37 37.54
CA VAL A 34 22.91 -35.40 38.05
C VAL A 34 21.52 -36.01 37.85
N VAL A 35 20.87 -36.34 38.96
CA VAL A 35 19.48 -36.77 39.02
C VAL A 35 18.60 -35.59 38.59
N LEU A 36 18.06 -35.67 37.37
CA LEU A 36 16.95 -34.81 36.96
C LEU A 36 15.69 -35.30 37.69
N ASN A 37 15.18 -34.42 38.54
CA ASN A 37 13.96 -34.59 39.33
C ASN A 37 12.74 -34.67 38.38
N PRO A 38 11.98 -35.78 38.30
CA PRO A 38 10.80 -35.88 37.44
C PRO A 38 9.56 -35.52 38.26
N PHE A 39 9.39 -34.24 38.57
CA PHE A 39 8.13 -33.73 39.14
C PHE A 39 7.78 -32.39 38.50
N PHE A 40 7.46 -32.45 37.21
CA PHE A 40 6.44 -31.59 36.61
C PHE A 40 5.68 -32.47 35.63
N ALA A 41 4.60 -33.08 36.13
CA ALA A 41 3.53 -33.50 35.25
C ALA A 41 3.08 -32.25 34.45
N PRO A 42 2.78 -32.35 33.15
CA PRO A 42 2.07 -31.29 32.50
C PRO A 42 0.68 -31.28 33.15
N ASP A 43 0.45 -30.35 34.07
CA ASP A 43 -0.91 -29.95 34.39
C ASP A 43 -1.55 -29.65 33.05
N SER A 44 -2.57 -30.43 32.73
CA SER A 44 -3.47 -30.21 31.64
C SER A 44 -3.95 -28.77 31.75
N PHE A 45 -3.34 -27.88 30.98
CA PHE A 45 -3.97 -26.64 30.57
C PHE A 45 -5.21 -27.05 29.78
N HIS A 46 -6.31 -27.26 30.49
CA HIS A 46 -7.62 -26.99 29.95
C HIS A 46 -7.63 -25.50 29.60
N VAL A 47 -7.14 -25.19 28.40
CA VAL A 47 -7.64 -24.04 27.66
C VAL A 47 -9.07 -24.40 27.34
N SER A 48 -9.99 -24.12 28.26
CA SER A 48 -11.38 -23.81 27.89
C SER A 48 -11.34 -22.49 27.13
N GLY A 49 -10.72 -22.52 25.96
CA GLY A 49 -10.86 -21.46 24.99
C GLY A 49 -12.25 -21.67 24.44
N ASP A 50 -13.15 -20.74 24.71
CA ASP A 50 -14.40 -20.61 23.96
C ASP A 50 -14.03 -20.51 22.48
N ARG A 51 -13.99 -21.68 21.84
CA ARG A 51 -13.71 -21.90 20.42
C ARG A 51 -14.99 -21.83 19.61
N GLU A 52 -16.00 -21.14 20.12
CA GLU A 52 -17.22 -20.93 19.37
C GLU A 52 -16.99 -19.80 18.36
N CYS A 53 -16.37 -20.22 17.25
CA CYS A 53 -16.73 -19.68 15.95
C CYS A 53 -18.26 -19.70 15.89
N VAL A 54 -18.87 -18.57 15.52
CA VAL A 54 -20.33 -18.52 15.34
C VAL A 54 -20.67 -19.63 14.34
N ALA A 55 -21.63 -20.51 14.68
CA ALA A 55 -21.91 -21.72 13.89
C ALA A 55 -22.17 -21.42 12.40
N ASP A 56 -22.68 -20.21 12.11
CA ASP A 56 -23.01 -19.73 10.76
C ASP A 56 -21.79 -19.24 9.93
N ILE A 57 -20.58 -19.17 10.50
CA ILE A 57 -19.37 -18.74 9.78
C ILE A 57 -18.69 -19.90 9.04
N ALA A 58 -18.65 -21.09 9.63
CA ALA A 58 -17.92 -22.22 9.05
C ALA A 58 -18.48 -22.64 7.68
N PRO A 59 -19.82 -22.82 7.51
CA PRO A 59 -20.39 -23.17 6.22
C PRO A 59 -20.16 -22.12 5.13
N LEU A 60 -20.14 -20.84 5.50
CA LEU A 60 -19.86 -19.74 4.58
C LEU A 60 -18.41 -19.80 4.08
N ARG A 61 -17.45 -20.06 4.97
CA ARG A 61 -16.03 -20.21 4.60
C ARG A 61 -15.79 -21.47 3.76
N ASP A 62 -16.47 -22.57 4.06
CA ASP A 62 -16.39 -23.80 3.26
C ASP A 62 -16.93 -23.55 1.84
N THR A 63 -18.00 -22.76 1.71
CA THR A 63 -18.56 -22.34 0.41
C THR A 63 -17.52 -21.55 -0.38
N PHE A 64 -16.86 -20.57 0.24
CA PHE A 64 -15.79 -19.81 -0.43
C PHE A 64 -14.66 -20.72 -0.92
N ALA A 65 -14.18 -21.63 -0.06
CA ALA A 65 -13.12 -22.57 -0.41
C ALA A 65 -13.49 -23.48 -1.60
N SER A 66 -14.78 -23.78 -1.78
CA SER A 66 -15.27 -24.62 -2.87
C SER A 66 -15.46 -23.90 -4.21
N ASN A 67 -15.56 -22.56 -4.21
CA ASN A 67 -15.78 -21.77 -5.42
C ASN A 67 -14.54 -21.72 -6.33
N TRP A 68 -13.36 -21.96 -5.77
CA TRP A 68 -12.09 -21.73 -6.45
C TRP A 68 -11.33 -23.03 -6.63
N GLY A 69 -10.83 -23.28 -7.84
CA GLY A 69 -9.88 -24.36 -8.13
C GLY A 69 -8.51 -24.19 -7.44
N VAL A 70 -8.40 -23.23 -6.52
CA VAL A 70 -7.21 -22.90 -5.72
C VAL A 70 -7.61 -22.71 -4.26
N PRO A 71 -6.78 -23.13 -3.29
CA PRO A 71 -7.08 -22.86 -1.89
C PRO A 71 -6.95 -21.36 -1.60
N LEU A 72 -8.06 -20.68 -1.27
CA LEU A 72 -8.07 -19.23 -0.93
C LEU A 72 -7.04 -18.85 0.13
N ARG A 73 -6.74 -19.77 1.06
CA ARG A 73 -5.74 -19.57 2.10
C ARG A 73 -4.34 -19.23 1.56
N THR A 74 -4.01 -19.68 0.34
CA THR A 74 -2.73 -19.36 -0.32
C THR A 74 -2.60 -17.87 -0.63
N SER A 75 -3.71 -17.14 -0.73
CA SER A 75 -3.69 -15.68 -0.87
C SER A 75 -3.21 -14.97 0.39
N LEU A 76 -3.28 -15.57 1.59
CA LEU A 76 -2.74 -14.96 2.81
C LEU A 76 -1.22 -15.10 2.85
N VAL A 77 -0.53 -14.16 2.21
CA VAL A 77 0.93 -14.13 2.11
C VAL A 77 1.61 -13.60 3.38
N ARG A 78 0.86 -12.88 4.23
CA ARG A 78 1.31 -12.48 5.57
C ARG A 78 0.12 -12.42 6.51
N ALA A 79 0.17 -13.20 7.59
CA ALA A 79 -0.85 -13.15 8.64
C ALA A 79 -0.56 -12.09 9.72
N GLY A 80 0.73 -11.87 10.03
CA GLY A 80 1.13 -11.14 11.23
C GLY A 80 0.60 -11.81 12.51
N THR A 81 0.52 -11.04 13.61
CA THR A 81 -0.21 -11.49 14.81
C THR A 81 -1.73 -11.50 14.59
N GLY A 82 -2.20 -10.66 13.65
CA GLY A 82 -3.61 -10.40 13.39
C GLY A 82 -4.31 -9.65 14.53
N ALA A 83 -3.59 -9.13 15.53
CA ALA A 83 -4.18 -8.56 16.74
C ALA A 83 -5.13 -7.39 16.45
N ARG A 84 -4.73 -6.47 15.56
CA ARG A 84 -5.55 -5.30 15.20
C ARG A 84 -6.81 -5.69 14.42
N VAL A 85 -6.68 -6.54 13.41
CA VAL A 85 -7.83 -7.06 12.64
C VAL A 85 -8.76 -7.85 13.55
N ARG A 86 -8.22 -8.69 14.45
CA ARG A 86 -9.03 -9.41 15.42
C ARG A 86 -9.79 -8.47 16.34
N ARG A 87 -9.15 -7.41 16.86
CA ARG A 87 -9.82 -6.38 17.65
C ARG A 87 -10.97 -5.73 16.88
N ALA A 88 -10.80 -5.41 15.59
CA ALA A 88 -11.88 -4.88 14.76
C ALA A 88 -13.04 -5.89 14.62
N MET A 89 -12.74 -7.17 14.39
CA MET A 89 -13.77 -8.22 14.33
C MET A 89 -14.43 -8.50 15.68
N GLU A 90 -13.72 -8.34 16.79
CA GLU A 90 -14.30 -8.41 18.13
C GLU A 90 -15.28 -7.26 18.40
N ARG A 91 -14.96 -6.05 17.92
CA ARG A 91 -15.89 -4.92 17.97
C ARG A 91 -17.14 -5.21 17.14
N LEU A 92 -17.00 -5.73 15.92
CA LEU A 92 -18.15 -6.21 15.14
C LEU A 92 -19.00 -7.22 15.93
N ARG A 93 -18.38 -8.22 16.55
CA ARG A 93 -19.07 -9.25 17.34
C ARG A 93 -19.81 -8.67 18.56
N LYS A 94 -19.15 -7.81 19.33
CA LYS A 94 -19.62 -7.31 20.64
C LYS A 94 -20.52 -6.08 20.51
N GLU A 95 -20.12 -5.12 19.69
CA GLU A 95 -20.80 -3.84 19.51
C GLU A 95 -21.84 -3.90 18.39
N ARG A 96 -21.87 -4.99 17.60
CA ARG A 96 -22.77 -5.17 16.44
C ARG A 96 -22.64 -4.02 15.43
N ARG A 97 -21.43 -3.49 15.29
CA ARG A 97 -21.10 -2.46 14.29
C ARG A 97 -19.65 -2.59 13.80
N ILE A 98 -19.43 -2.27 12.53
CA ILE A 98 -18.11 -2.05 11.97
C ILE A 98 -18.16 -1.06 10.80
N THR A 99 -17.20 -0.16 10.75
CA THR A 99 -16.94 0.69 9.58
C THR A 99 -15.61 0.29 8.95
N ILE A 100 -15.63 0.01 7.65
CA ILE A 100 -14.46 -0.38 6.87
C ILE A 100 -14.23 0.67 5.77
N GLY A 101 -13.05 1.28 5.75
CA GLY A 101 -12.60 2.14 4.66
C GLY A 101 -11.78 1.32 3.64
N VAL A 102 -12.14 1.37 2.36
CA VAL A 102 -11.38 0.70 1.30
C VAL A 102 -10.72 1.77 0.43
N LEU A 103 -9.40 1.77 0.39
CA LEU A 103 -8.57 2.70 -0.37
C LEU A 103 -7.90 1.93 -1.51
N GLY A 104 -7.99 2.46 -2.73
CA GLY A 104 -7.27 1.88 -3.85
C GLY A 104 -7.53 2.52 -5.19
N GLY A 105 -7.03 1.83 -6.23
CA GLY A 105 -7.02 2.32 -7.60
C GLY A 105 -8.28 2.00 -8.42
N SER A 106 -8.10 1.90 -9.74
CA SER A 106 -9.17 1.62 -10.70
C SER A 106 -9.83 0.25 -10.50
N ILE A 107 -9.07 -0.76 -10.09
CA ILE A 107 -9.62 -2.07 -9.74
C ILE A 107 -10.58 -1.91 -8.56
N THR A 108 -10.14 -1.31 -7.45
CA THR A 108 -11.03 -1.03 -6.32
C THR A 108 -12.23 -0.17 -6.67
N PHE A 109 -12.08 0.82 -7.54
CA PHE A 109 -13.18 1.63 -8.05
C PHE A 109 -14.25 0.81 -8.81
N GLY A 110 -13.85 -0.32 -9.41
CA GLY A 110 -14.71 -1.21 -10.20
C GLY A 110 -14.57 -1.01 -11.71
N HIS A 111 -13.40 -0.55 -12.18
CA HIS A 111 -13.13 -0.48 -13.61
C HIS A 111 -13.24 -1.87 -14.24
N GLY A 112 -14.01 -1.98 -15.33
CA GLY A 112 -14.25 -3.26 -15.99
C GLY A 112 -15.52 -3.99 -15.57
N LEU A 113 -16.25 -3.48 -14.57
CA LEU A 113 -17.53 -4.02 -14.16
C LEU A 113 -18.71 -3.42 -14.95
N HIS A 114 -19.74 -4.23 -15.17
CA HIS A 114 -21.04 -3.76 -15.68
C HIS A 114 -21.91 -3.23 -14.54
N ASN A 115 -23.04 -2.60 -14.87
CA ASN A 115 -23.87 -1.88 -13.89
C ASN A 115 -24.49 -2.80 -12.84
N GLU A 116 -24.74 -4.05 -13.19
CA GLU A 116 -25.30 -5.11 -12.35
C GLU A 116 -24.25 -5.80 -11.47
N ASP A 117 -22.97 -5.63 -11.80
CA ASP A 117 -21.87 -6.28 -11.09
C ASP A 117 -21.57 -5.57 -9.78
N LYS A 118 -21.07 -6.35 -8.81
CA LYS A 118 -20.69 -5.84 -7.50
C LYS A 118 -19.18 -5.74 -7.39
N ARG A 119 -18.72 -4.60 -6.89
CA ARG A 119 -17.32 -4.38 -6.52
C ARG A 119 -16.97 -5.27 -5.33
N TYR A 120 -15.72 -5.65 -5.21
CA TYR A 120 -15.28 -6.51 -4.10
C TYR A 120 -15.60 -5.89 -2.72
N ALA A 121 -15.53 -4.56 -2.59
CA ALA A 121 -15.88 -3.87 -1.35
C ALA A 121 -17.36 -4.08 -0.95
N GLN A 122 -18.27 -4.06 -1.94
CA GLN A 122 -19.70 -4.34 -1.72
C GLN A 122 -19.90 -5.82 -1.35
N LEU A 123 -19.19 -6.74 -2.02
CA LEU A 123 -19.24 -8.16 -1.71
C LEU A 123 -18.69 -8.48 -0.31
N VAL A 124 -17.66 -7.75 0.17
CA VAL A 124 -17.17 -7.85 1.56
C VAL A 124 -18.25 -7.39 2.54
N GLN A 125 -18.95 -6.29 2.25
CA GLN A 125 -20.07 -5.83 3.08
C GLN A 125 -21.16 -6.91 3.18
N GLU A 126 -21.55 -7.49 2.04
CA GLU A 126 -22.59 -8.52 1.98
C GLU A 126 -22.18 -9.81 2.68
N GLY A 127 -20.92 -10.25 2.52
CA GLY A 127 -20.41 -11.43 3.19
C GLY A 127 -20.34 -11.27 4.72
N LEU A 128 -19.97 -10.08 5.20
CA LEU A 128 -20.02 -9.77 6.63
C LEU A 128 -21.48 -9.68 7.13
N ALA A 129 -22.39 -9.09 6.35
CA ALA A 129 -23.80 -9.01 6.72
C ALA A 129 -24.47 -10.37 6.79
N ALA A 130 -24.11 -11.29 5.90
CA ALA A 130 -24.54 -12.69 5.96
C ALA A 130 -24.02 -13.41 7.22
N ALA A 131 -22.77 -13.15 7.61
CA ALA A 131 -22.16 -13.75 8.80
C ALA A 131 -22.66 -13.13 10.13
N PHE A 132 -23.15 -11.89 10.10
CA PHE A 132 -23.59 -11.13 11.28
C PHE A 132 -24.93 -10.41 11.00
N PRO A 133 -26.06 -11.15 10.90
CA PRO A 133 -27.34 -10.64 10.35
C PRO A 133 -28.03 -9.50 11.11
N ASP A 134 -27.54 -9.09 12.29
CA ASP A 134 -28.05 -7.93 13.05
C ASP A 134 -26.98 -6.86 13.31
N ALA A 135 -25.84 -6.91 12.62
CA ALA A 135 -24.79 -5.92 12.78
C ALA A 135 -24.90 -4.80 11.74
N GLU A 136 -24.62 -3.57 12.16
CA GLU A 136 -24.43 -2.43 11.27
C GLU A 136 -23.05 -2.54 10.59
N ILE A 137 -23.03 -2.83 9.29
CA ILE A 137 -21.79 -3.00 8.54
C ILE A 137 -21.76 -1.95 7.44
N VAL A 138 -20.80 -1.04 7.54
CA VAL A 138 -20.55 0.01 6.55
C VAL A 138 -19.20 -0.27 5.90
N VAL A 139 -19.18 -0.49 4.58
CA VAL A 139 -17.96 -0.56 3.79
C VAL A 139 -17.93 0.58 2.80
N GLN A 140 -17.13 1.60 3.08
CA GLN A 140 -16.96 2.75 2.21
C GLN A 140 -15.84 2.50 1.21
N ASN A 141 -16.21 2.40 -0.08
CA ASN A 141 -15.24 2.36 -1.17
C ASN A 141 -14.80 3.78 -1.53
N GLY A 142 -13.62 4.16 -1.05
CA GLY A 142 -12.98 5.45 -1.29
C GLY A 142 -11.92 5.40 -2.39
N ALA A 143 -12.07 4.51 -3.38
CA ALA A 143 -11.10 4.38 -4.44
C ALA A 143 -11.09 5.56 -5.41
N VAL A 144 -9.89 5.88 -5.89
CA VAL A 144 -9.66 6.88 -6.93
C VAL A 144 -8.95 6.19 -8.09
N PRO A 145 -9.51 6.17 -9.30
CA PRO A 145 -8.88 5.53 -10.44
C PRO A 145 -7.48 6.09 -10.72
N ALA A 146 -6.54 5.20 -11.05
CA ALA A 146 -5.16 5.54 -11.39
C ALA A 146 -4.36 6.23 -10.26
N THR A 147 -4.69 5.94 -9.00
CA THR A 147 -4.08 6.56 -7.82
C THR A 147 -3.46 5.53 -6.90
N GLY A 148 -2.29 5.85 -6.33
CA GLY A 148 -1.51 5.00 -5.45
C GLY A 148 -1.35 5.55 -4.04
N THR A 149 -0.41 4.99 -3.30
CA THR A 149 -0.10 5.39 -1.93
C THR A 149 0.49 6.79 -1.83
N ASP A 150 1.14 7.28 -2.91
CA ASP A 150 1.67 8.65 -3.03
C ASP A 150 0.61 9.73 -2.74
N TYR A 151 -0.62 9.51 -3.20
CA TYR A 151 -1.76 10.39 -2.93
C TYR A 151 -2.45 10.07 -1.60
N PHE A 152 -2.75 8.80 -1.36
CA PHE A 152 -3.56 8.42 -0.19
C PHE A 152 -2.84 8.69 1.12
N ALA A 153 -1.50 8.67 1.16
CA ALA A 153 -0.70 9.03 2.32
C ALA A 153 -1.08 10.37 2.94
N ALA A 154 -1.58 11.32 2.14
CA ALA A 154 -2.06 12.61 2.62
C ALA A 154 -3.57 12.83 2.47
N CYS A 155 -4.18 12.29 1.42
CA CYS A 155 -5.54 12.66 1.03
C CYS A 155 -6.62 11.62 1.39
N TYR A 156 -6.28 10.51 2.07
CA TYR A 156 -7.26 9.44 2.35
C TYR A 156 -8.52 9.92 3.10
N LYS A 157 -8.39 10.92 3.98
CA LYS A 157 -9.48 11.48 4.81
C LYS A 157 -10.64 12.04 3.97
N HIS A 158 -10.40 12.36 2.71
CA HIS A 158 -11.43 12.83 1.77
C HIS A 158 -12.28 11.70 1.19
N HIS A 159 -11.82 10.45 1.31
CA HIS A 159 -12.38 9.31 0.59
C HIS A 159 -13.04 8.28 1.51
N VAL A 160 -12.62 8.22 2.77
CA VAL A 160 -13.11 7.27 3.78
C VAL A 160 -13.17 7.94 5.16
N PRO A 161 -14.03 7.49 6.08
CA PRO A 161 -14.11 8.04 7.43
C PRO A 161 -12.78 7.83 8.15
N ALA A 162 -12.22 8.90 8.74
CA ALA A 162 -10.93 8.83 9.43
C ALA A 162 -10.99 7.94 10.70
N ASP A 163 -12.18 7.71 11.24
CA ASP A 163 -12.48 6.88 12.41
C ASP A 163 -12.95 5.46 12.07
N ALA A 164 -12.76 5.00 10.83
CA ALA A 164 -13.09 3.62 10.46
C ALA A 164 -12.31 2.59 11.31
N ASP A 165 -12.93 1.45 11.58
CA ASP A 165 -12.38 0.41 12.46
C ASP A 165 -11.31 -0.44 11.76
N LEU A 166 -11.43 -0.59 10.45
CA LEU A 166 -10.52 -1.33 9.58
C LEU A 166 -10.35 -0.60 8.24
N PHE A 167 -9.11 -0.49 7.79
CA PHE A 167 -8.79 -0.05 6.43
C PHE A 167 -8.28 -1.20 5.58
N ILE A 168 -8.78 -1.32 4.35
CA ILE A 168 -8.24 -2.22 3.32
C ILE A 168 -7.51 -1.37 2.29
N LEU A 169 -6.21 -1.61 2.12
CA LEU A 169 -5.34 -0.84 1.24
C LEU A 169 -4.98 -1.66 -0.01
N GLU A 170 -5.35 -1.17 -1.19
CA GLU A 170 -5.11 -1.80 -2.50
C GLU A 170 -4.46 -0.79 -3.45
N GLY A 171 -3.12 -0.79 -3.54
CA GLY A 171 -2.39 0.18 -4.38
C GLY A 171 -1.24 -0.42 -5.20
N ALA A 172 -1.05 -1.74 -5.16
CA ALA A 172 0.16 -2.38 -5.66
C ALA A 172 0.39 -2.20 -7.17
N VAL A 173 -0.67 -2.23 -7.96
CA VAL A 173 -0.60 -1.99 -9.41
C VAL A 173 -0.30 -0.52 -9.69
N ASN A 174 -0.95 0.40 -8.98
CA ASN A 174 -0.78 1.84 -9.18
C ASN A 174 0.60 2.34 -8.76
N ASP A 175 1.11 1.85 -7.63
CA ASP A 175 2.43 2.20 -7.14
C ASP A 175 3.53 1.71 -8.10
N LEU A 176 3.36 0.52 -8.68
CA LEU A 176 4.26 0.05 -9.75
C LEU A 176 4.20 0.97 -10.97
N MET A 177 2.99 1.37 -11.40
CA MET A 177 2.86 2.26 -12.57
C MET A 177 3.59 3.59 -12.34
N VAL A 178 3.43 4.19 -11.16
CA VAL A 178 4.13 5.43 -10.80
C VAL A 178 5.64 5.19 -10.79
N GLN A 179 6.11 4.12 -10.15
CA GLN A 179 7.54 3.79 -10.04
C GLN A 179 8.22 3.40 -11.37
N ALA A 180 7.51 2.72 -12.27
CA ALA A 180 8.11 2.21 -13.51
C ALA A 180 8.31 3.29 -14.58
N ASN A 181 7.62 4.42 -14.46
CA ASN A 181 7.56 5.47 -15.49
C ASN A 181 8.15 6.79 -15.00
N THR A 182 9.06 6.71 -14.03
CA THR A 182 9.54 7.88 -13.30
C THR A 182 10.57 8.70 -14.07
N ASP A 183 10.59 9.99 -13.79
CA ASP A 183 11.68 10.90 -14.11
C ASP A 183 12.20 11.60 -12.84
N ALA A 184 13.14 12.53 -13.01
CA ALA A 184 13.78 13.27 -11.91
C ALA A 184 12.82 14.15 -11.07
N SER A 185 11.56 14.35 -11.49
CA SER A 185 10.58 15.19 -10.81
C SER A 185 9.61 14.44 -9.89
N VAL A 186 9.58 13.11 -9.96
CA VAL A 186 8.65 12.27 -9.19
C VAL A 186 9.15 12.03 -7.77
N HIS A 187 8.28 12.20 -6.76
CA HIS A 187 8.54 11.64 -5.44
C HIS A 187 8.43 10.11 -5.54
N GLN A 188 9.56 9.43 -5.45
CA GLN A 188 9.63 7.98 -5.65
C GLN A 188 9.95 7.26 -4.36
N ASP A 189 8.94 7.04 -3.54
CA ASP A 189 9.17 6.26 -2.33
C ASP A 189 7.92 5.53 -1.85
N VAL A 190 7.49 4.51 -2.62
CA VAL A 190 6.39 3.62 -2.26
C VAL A 190 6.50 3.10 -0.82
N ILE A 191 7.72 2.85 -0.31
CA ILE A 191 7.90 2.44 1.09
C ILE A 191 7.55 3.58 2.05
N THR A 192 8.06 4.79 1.83
CA THR A 192 7.75 5.98 2.66
C THR A 192 6.28 6.36 2.55
N ASP A 193 5.71 6.35 1.35
CA ASP A 193 4.30 6.69 1.10
C ASP A 193 3.38 5.68 1.80
N THR A 194 3.65 4.38 1.63
CA THR A 194 2.90 3.32 2.29
C THR A 194 3.11 3.35 3.81
N GLU A 195 4.33 3.59 4.29
CA GLU A 195 4.63 3.73 5.72
C GLU A 195 3.87 4.93 6.32
N THR A 196 3.89 6.08 5.65
CA THR A 196 3.19 7.30 6.08
C THR A 196 1.70 7.04 6.20
N LEU A 197 1.09 6.44 5.18
CA LEU A 197 -0.33 6.06 5.19
C LEU A 197 -0.64 5.08 6.33
N VAL A 198 0.12 3.99 6.44
CA VAL A 198 -0.11 2.97 7.49
C VAL A 198 0.00 3.60 8.88
N ARG A 199 0.98 4.46 9.12
CA ARG A 199 1.14 5.14 10.41
C ARG A 199 -0.01 6.08 10.73
N GLU A 200 -0.47 6.89 9.77
CA GLU A 200 -1.66 7.74 9.92
C GLU A 200 -2.87 6.92 10.37
N LEU A 201 -3.13 5.79 9.72
CA LEU A 201 -4.29 4.93 10.00
C LEU A 201 -4.16 4.23 11.36
N LEU A 202 -2.98 3.72 11.69
CA LEU A 202 -2.72 3.02 12.95
C LEU A 202 -2.68 3.96 14.16
N LYS A 203 -2.26 5.23 13.98
CA LYS A 203 -2.30 6.29 14.99
C LYS A 203 -3.72 6.57 15.46
N GLY A 204 -4.70 6.50 14.56
CA GLY A 204 -6.13 6.58 14.86
C GLY A 204 -6.71 5.36 15.60
N GLY A 205 -5.89 4.33 15.86
CA GLY A 205 -6.33 3.10 16.54
C GLY A 205 -7.06 2.11 15.63
N ALA A 206 -7.11 2.35 14.32
CA ALA A 206 -7.71 1.43 13.37
C ALA A 206 -6.89 0.15 13.19
N ALA A 207 -7.52 -0.86 12.59
CA ALA A 207 -6.82 -1.97 11.95
C ALA A 207 -6.49 -1.62 10.50
N VAL A 208 -5.45 -2.24 9.95
CA VAL A 208 -5.09 -2.13 8.53
C VAL A 208 -4.90 -3.53 7.98
N MET A 209 -5.34 -3.75 6.75
CA MET A 209 -5.07 -4.93 5.94
C MET A 209 -4.67 -4.48 4.55
N MET A 210 -3.65 -5.12 3.97
CA MET A 210 -3.24 -4.84 2.59
C MET A 210 -3.79 -5.91 1.65
N LEU A 211 -4.38 -5.47 0.53
CA LEU A 211 -4.74 -6.30 -0.60
C LEU A 211 -3.80 -6.01 -1.76
N SER A 212 -3.02 -7.01 -2.15
CA SER A 212 -2.10 -6.95 -3.28
C SER A 212 -2.70 -7.64 -4.49
N THR A 213 -3.43 -6.86 -5.28
CA THR A 213 -3.91 -7.20 -6.62
C THR A 213 -2.75 -7.42 -7.60
N TRP A 214 -3.02 -8.21 -8.62
CA TRP A 214 -2.10 -8.50 -9.72
C TRP A 214 -2.88 -8.61 -11.02
N GLY A 215 -2.50 -7.82 -12.03
CA GLY A 215 -3.00 -7.95 -13.40
C GLY A 215 -1.99 -8.70 -14.27
N MET A 216 -2.47 -9.43 -15.28
CA MET A 216 -1.60 -10.19 -16.20
C MET A 216 -0.72 -9.32 -17.09
N THR A 217 -1.04 -8.03 -17.18
CA THR A 217 -0.19 -7.02 -17.82
C THR A 217 1.13 -6.80 -17.09
N ASN A 218 1.26 -7.31 -15.85
CA ASN A 218 2.47 -7.23 -15.05
C ASN A 218 3.17 -8.59 -14.92
N GLY A 219 4.48 -8.56 -14.70
CA GLY A 219 5.21 -9.73 -14.21
C GLY A 219 4.71 -10.20 -12.84
N TYR A 220 5.34 -11.23 -12.27
CA TYR A 220 4.98 -11.68 -10.92
C TYR A 220 5.21 -10.59 -9.86
N MET A 221 6.23 -9.76 -10.04
CA MET A 221 6.57 -8.65 -9.16
C MET A 221 5.77 -7.39 -9.49
N ASN A 222 5.38 -6.65 -8.45
CA ASN A 222 4.73 -5.34 -8.57
C ASN A 222 4.92 -4.51 -7.28
N GLY A 223 4.21 -3.39 -7.13
CA GLY A 223 4.34 -2.50 -5.96
C GLY A 223 4.08 -3.20 -4.62
N ALA A 224 3.41 -4.36 -4.63
CA ALA A 224 3.22 -5.18 -3.45
C ALA A 224 4.55 -5.61 -2.80
N ASP A 225 5.63 -5.75 -3.57
CA ASP A 225 6.91 -6.18 -3.03
C ASP A 225 7.45 -5.16 -2.02
N GLN A 226 7.30 -3.86 -2.30
CA GLN A 226 7.61 -2.77 -1.36
C GLN A 226 6.59 -2.68 -0.22
N HIS A 227 5.30 -2.93 -0.50
CA HIS A 227 4.29 -3.05 0.56
C HIS A 227 4.61 -4.16 1.55
N SER A 228 5.29 -5.24 1.13
CA SER A 228 5.72 -6.33 2.03
C SER A 228 6.57 -5.82 3.18
N THR A 229 7.53 -4.95 2.88
CA THR A 229 8.44 -4.37 3.89
C THR A 229 7.66 -3.61 4.96
N VAL A 230 6.66 -2.82 4.53
CA VAL A 230 5.80 -2.07 5.46
C VAL A 230 4.90 -3.02 6.25
N ALA A 231 4.29 -3.99 5.58
CA ALA A 231 3.46 -4.99 6.23
C ALA A 231 4.21 -5.80 7.28
N GLU A 232 5.49 -6.09 6.99
CA GLU A 232 6.43 -6.77 7.89
C GLU A 232 6.71 -5.95 9.15
N TYR A 233 7.09 -4.69 8.96
CA TYR A 233 7.48 -3.81 10.05
C TYR A 233 6.33 -3.42 10.97
N TYR A 234 5.12 -3.22 10.42
CA TYR A 234 3.95 -2.72 11.15
C TYR A 234 2.94 -3.79 11.58
N ASP A 235 3.30 -5.08 11.43
CA ASP A 235 2.42 -6.22 11.74
C ASP A 235 1.05 -6.15 11.04
N VAL A 236 1.06 -5.75 9.77
CA VAL A 236 -0.14 -5.64 8.93
C VAL A 236 -0.33 -6.94 8.14
N PRO A 237 -1.50 -7.60 8.20
CA PRO A 237 -1.81 -8.73 7.35
C PRO A 237 -1.89 -8.31 5.89
N ARG A 238 -1.42 -9.19 5.00
CA ARG A 238 -1.42 -8.98 3.57
C ARG A 238 -2.01 -10.18 2.84
N ILE A 239 -3.01 -9.89 2.03
CA ILE A 239 -3.66 -10.83 1.11
C ILE A 239 -3.17 -10.49 -0.30
N SER A 240 -2.88 -11.49 -1.12
CA SER A 240 -2.40 -11.27 -2.47
C SER A 240 -3.07 -12.21 -3.48
N THR A 241 -3.58 -11.63 -4.56
CA THR A 241 -4.24 -12.42 -5.61
C THR A 241 -3.22 -13.20 -6.44
N ARG A 242 -2.01 -12.66 -6.69
CA ARG A 242 -0.96 -13.39 -7.42
C ARG A 242 -0.54 -14.69 -6.76
N ALA A 243 -0.57 -14.76 -5.42
CA ALA A 243 -0.12 -15.94 -4.69
C ALA A 243 -0.97 -17.18 -4.97
N ALA A 244 -2.26 -16.98 -5.28
CA ALA A 244 -3.17 -18.05 -5.67
C ALA A 244 -3.33 -18.15 -7.19
N LEU A 245 -3.51 -17.03 -7.88
CA LEU A 245 -3.92 -17.00 -9.29
C LEU A 245 -2.76 -17.21 -10.26
N TYR A 246 -1.54 -16.78 -9.94
CA TYR A 246 -0.46 -16.76 -10.92
C TYR A 246 -0.06 -18.17 -11.40
N GLN A 247 0.16 -19.09 -10.48
CA GLN A 247 0.49 -20.48 -10.81
C GLN A 247 -0.70 -21.23 -11.40
N TYR A 248 -1.91 -20.91 -10.93
CA TYR A 248 -3.14 -21.47 -11.46
C TYR A 248 -3.36 -21.11 -12.93
N ILE A 249 -3.23 -19.84 -13.27
CA ILE A 249 -3.36 -19.37 -14.67
C ILE A 249 -2.21 -19.88 -15.54
N GLN A 250 -0.99 -20.04 -15.00
CA GLN A 250 0.08 -20.70 -15.74
C GLN A 250 -0.25 -22.15 -16.11
N ALA A 251 -0.89 -22.89 -15.20
CA ALA A 251 -1.33 -24.26 -15.46
C ALA A 251 -2.62 -24.33 -16.30
N HIS A 252 -3.45 -23.29 -16.25
CA HIS A 252 -4.75 -23.19 -16.90
C HIS A 252 -4.91 -21.82 -17.58
N PRO A 253 -4.27 -21.60 -18.75
CA PRO A 253 -4.26 -20.28 -19.40
C PRO A 253 -5.66 -19.71 -19.68
N ASP A 254 -6.63 -20.57 -20.02
CA ASP A 254 -8.01 -20.16 -20.32
C ASP A 254 -8.73 -19.54 -19.11
N ALA A 255 -8.30 -19.87 -17.88
CA ALA A 255 -8.86 -19.29 -16.65
C ALA A 255 -8.60 -17.78 -16.52
N ALA A 256 -7.69 -17.22 -17.32
CA ALA A 256 -7.49 -15.77 -17.41
C ALA A 256 -8.79 -15.05 -17.83
N GLU A 257 -9.49 -15.57 -18.83
CA GLU A 257 -10.71 -14.94 -19.37
C GLU A 257 -11.88 -15.01 -18.37
N GLU A 258 -11.83 -15.96 -17.44
CA GLU A 258 -12.81 -16.07 -16.36
C GLU A 258 -12.59 -15.06 -15.24
N ILE A 259 -11.37 -14.55 -15.04
CA ILE A 259 -11.02 -13.68 -13.91
C ILE A 259 -10.88 -12.21 -14.32
N PHE A 260 -10.36 -11.96 -15.52
CA PHE A 260 -10.05 -10.63 -16.02
C PHE A 260 -11.08 -10.17 -17.06
N VAL A 261 -11.09 -8.86 -17.31
CA VAL A 261 -11.95 -8.27 -18.34
C VAL A 261 -11.44 -8.68 -19.72
N HIS A 262 -12.36 -9.09 -20.59
CA HIS A 262 -12.00 -9.46 -21.96
C HIS A 262 -11.40 -8.26 -22.71
N GLY A 263 -10.16 -8.41 -23.19
CA GLY A 263 -9.41 -7.33 -23.85
C GLY A 263 -8.69 -6.37 -22.89
N ASP A 264 -8.87 -6.53 -21.58
CA ASP A 264 -8.18 -5.77 -20.53
C ASP A 264 -7.78 -6.70 -19.37
N LEU A 265 -6.67 -7.40 -19.58
CA LEU A 265 -6.13 -8.34 -18.58
C LEU A 265 -5.45 -7.64 -17.39
N GLY A 266 -5.53 -6.31 -17.31
CA GLY A 266 -5.10 -5.52 -16.15
C GLY A 266 -6.18 -5.38 -15.08
N HIS A 267 -7.45 -5.52 -15.46
CA HIS A 267 -8.59 -5.31 -14.57
C HIS A 267 -9.42 -6.58 -14.39
N TYR A 268 -10.00 -6.72 -13.20
CA TYR A 268 -10.76 -7.89 -12.79
C TYR A 268 -12.21 -7.74 -13.26
N ASN A 269 -12.79 -8.80 -13.79
CA ASN A 269 -14.23 -8.83 -14.08
C ASN A 269 -15.02 -9.14 -12.79
N ALA A 270 -16.34 -9.34 -12.89
CA ALA A 270 -17.19 -9.66 -11.75
C ALA A 270 -16.73 -10.89 -10.94
N HIS A 271 -16.28 -11.94 -11.64
CA HIS A 271 -15.79 -13.17 -11.02
C HIS A 271 -14.44 -12.93 -10.32
N GLY A 272 -13.53 -12.18 -10.94
CA GLY A 272 -12.31 -11.74 -10.29
C GLY A 272 -12.56 -10.88 -9.04
N HIS A 273 -13.52 -9.96 -9.08
CA HIS A 273 -13.93 -9.17 -7.91
C HIS A 273 -14.48 -10.04 -6.77
N ARG A 274 -15.19 -11.12 -7.11
CA ARG A 274 -15.65 -12.12 -6.15
C ARG A 274 -14.47 -12.86 -5.50
N PHE A 275 -13.45 -13.24 -6.27
CA PHE A 275 -12.22 -13.84 -5.73
C PHE A 275 -11.58 -12.94 -4.67
N MET A 276 -11.42 -11.65 -4.98
CA MET A 276 -10.85 -10.66 -4.06
C MET A 276 -11.65 -10.57 -2.76
N ALA A 277 -12.99 -10.50 -2.87
CA ALA A 277 -13.87 -10.41 -1.71
C ALA A 277 -13.81 -11.67 -0.84
N GLU A 278 -13.88 -12.85 -1.43
CA GLU A 278 -13.86 -14.12 -0.70
C GLU A 278 -12.49 -14.38 -0.04
N ALA A 279 -11.38 -13.98 -0.66
CA ALA A 279 -10.06 -14.03 -0.03
C ALA A 279 -9.97 -13.12 1.21
N ILE A 280 -10.53 -11.91 1.14
CA ILE A 280 -10.62 -10.99 2.29
C ILE A 280 -11.52 -11.59 3.38
N LEU A 281 -12.71 -12.05 3.00
CA LEU A 281 -13.70 -12.59 3.92
C LEU A 281 -13.18 -13.83 4.64
N ASP A 282 -12.48 -14.75 3.96
CA ASP A 282 -11.89 -15.93 4.62
C ASP A 282 -10.98 -15.52 5.78
N HIS A 283 -10.13 -14.51 5.59
CA HIS A 283 -9.25 -14.04 6.65
C HIS A 283 -10.00 -13.28 7.76
N LEU A 284 -10.91 -12.38 7.42
CA LEU A 284 -11.70 -11.62 8.40
C LEU A 284 -12.52 -12.56 9.29
N LEU A 285 -13.20 -13.53 8.70
CA LEU A 285 -14.03 -14.49 9.41
C LEU A 285 -13.18 -15.47 10.24
N GLU A 286 -12.00 -15.87 9.75
CA GLU A 286 -11.04 -16.63 10.57
C GLU A 286 -10.61 -15.83 11.81
N GLN A 287 -10.32 -14.53 11.67
CA GLN A 287 -9.97 -13.69 12.83
C GLN A 287 -11.16 -13.51 13.78
N ALA A 288 -12.38 -13.39 13.25
CA ALA A 288 -13.59 -13.31 14.06
C ALA A 288 -13.81 -14.57 14.92
N CYS A 289 -13.34 -15.74 14.48
CA CYS A 289 -13.45 -16.99 15.21
C CYS A 289 -12.29 -17.27 16.19
N LYS A 290 -11.29 -16.38 16.27
CA LYS A 290 -10.19 -16.49 17.25
C LYS A 290 -10.55 -15.79 18.56
N PRO A 291 -10.08 -16.30 19.72
CA PRO A 291 -10.23 -15.61 20.99
C PRO A 291 -9.43 -14.30 20.98
N SER A 292 -9.82 -13.39 21.89
CA SER A 292 -9.15 -12.09 22.02
C SER A 292 -7.63 -12.22 22.09
N TYR A 293 -6.93 -11.34 21.37
CA TYR A 293 -5.48 -11.37 21.36
C TYR A 293 -4.95 -11.06 22.77
N THR A 294 -4.23 -12.03 23.34
CA THR A 294 -3.51 -11.86 24.60
C THR A 294 -2.02 -11.85 24.28
N PRO A 295 -1.32 -10.71 24.44
CA PRO A 295 0.11 -10.66 24.20
C PRO A 295 0.86 -11.57 25.19
N PRO A 296 1.93 -12.26 24.76
CA PRO A 296 2.65 -13.22 25.60
C PRO A 296 3.64 -12.55 26.59
N TYR A 297 3.33 -11.36 27.12
CA TYR A 297 4.28 -10.55 27.92
C TYR A 297 4.79 -11.23 29.18
N ALA A 298 4.05 -12.20 29.73
CA ALA A 298 4.48 -12.96 30.89
C ALA A 298 5.79 -13.75 30.67
N ALA A 299 6.17 -14.03 29.41
CA ALA A 299 7.38 -14.77 29.06
C ALA A 299 8.57 -13.88 28.67
N LEU A 300 8.38 -12.56 28.56
CA LEU A 300 9.42 -11.61 28.18
C LEU A 300 9.91 -10.88 29.43
N HIS A 301 11.14 -11.14 29.86
CA HIS A 301 11.72 -10.44 31.00
C HIS A 301 12.03 -8.97 30.65
N GLY A 302 11.33 -8.04 31.31
CA GLY A 302 11.55 -6.58 31.22
C GLY A 302 10.34 -5.82 30.67
N ALA A 303 9.78 -4.89 31.44
CA ALA A 303 8.59 -4.10 31.10
C ALA A 303 8.72 -3.30 29.79
N GLU A 304 9.95 -3.00 29.38
CA GLU A 304 10.26 -2.27 28.15
C GLU A 304 10.13 -3.14 26.90
N LEU A 305 10.51 -4.42 26.96
CA LEU A 305 10.39 -5.36 25.84
C LEU A 305 8.92 -5.75 25.58
N SER A 306 8.10 -5.81 26.64
CA SER A 306 6.66 -6.00 26.49
C SER A 306 5.98 -4.82 25.78
N ALA A 307 6.34 -3.57 26.11
CA ALA A 307 5.77 -2.42 25.41
C ALA A 307 6.24 -2.34 23.94
N GLN A 308 7.48 -2.77 23.65
CA GLN A 308 8.03 -2.79 22.30
C GLN A 308 7.45 -3.89 21.40
N LEU A 309 6.97 -4.99 21.98
CA LEU A 309 6.32 -6.09 21.26
C LEU A 309 4.79 -5.98 21.31
N ASP A 310 4.26 -4.82 21.72
CA ASP A 310 2.83 -4.53 21.63
C ASP A 310 2.41 -4.31 20.18
N PRO A 311 1.58 -5.21 19.60
CA PRO A 311 1.10 -5.02 18.23
C PRO A 311 0.17 -3.80 18.12
N PHE A 312 -0.27 -3.20 19.23
CA PHE A 312 -1.08 -1.99 19.28
C PHE A 312 -0.27 -0.69 19.38
N ALA A 313 0.98 -0.75 19.84
CA ALA A 313 1.89 0.38 19.80
C ALA A 313 2.41 0.61 18.37
N LEU A 314 2.66 1.86 18.01
CA LEU A 314 3.40 2.19 16.80
C LEU A 314 4.91 2.06 17.08
N PRO A 315 5.70 1.39 16.21
CA PRO A 315 7.15 1.41 16.33
C PRO A 315 7.67 2.85 16.39
N PRO A 316 8.55 3.21 17.34
CA PRO A 316 9.01 4.59 17.47
C PRO A 316 9.86 5.03 16.27
N LEU A 317 10.68 4.12 15.74
CA LEU A 317 11.49 4.35 14.56
C LEU A 317 10.70 4.08 13.28
N ARG A 318 11.05 4.77 12.20
CA ARG A 318 10.63 4.45 10.83
C ARG A 318 11.50 3.34 10.24
N ILE A 319 11.03 2.69 9.17
CA ILE A 319 11.70 1.58 8.47
C ILE A 319 13.14 1.95 8.06
N ARG A 320 13.40 3.21 7.70
CA ARG A 320 14.72 3.68 7.27
C ARG A 320 15.61 4.25 8.38
N GLN A 321 15.07 4.43 9.58
CA GLN A 321 15.87 4.93 10.71
C GLN A 321 16.78 3.83 11.25
N ARG A 322 17.99 4.21 11.64
CA ARG A 322 18.95 3.32 12.28
C ARG A 322 18.62 3.21 13.77
N LEU A 323 19.01 2.09 14.37
CA LEU A 323 18.98 1.96 15.82
C LEU A 323 19.85 3.07 16.45
N GLY A 324 19.28 3.82 17.38
CA GLY A 324 19.92 4.96 18.03
C GLY A 324 19.58 6.32 17.42
N ASP A 325 18.92 6.37 16.26
CA ASP A 325 18.38 7.63 15.73
C ASP A 325 17.26 8.16 16.66
N PRO A 326 17.10 9.49 16.82
CA PRO A 326 15.94 10.04 17.50
C PRO A 326 14.66 9.72 16.72
N PRO A 327 13.58 9.25 17.36
CA PRO A 327 12.31 8.97 16.69
C PRO A 327 11.79 10.18 15.91
N LEU A 328 11.34 9.94 14.67
CA LEU A 328 10.62 10.95 13.92
C LEU A 328 9.18 11.05 14.43
N ALA A 329 8.64 12.27 14.46
CA ALA A 329 7.24 12.51 14.80
C ALA A 329 6.31 11.72 13.86
N ASP A 330 5.20 11.23 14.40
CA ASP A 330 4.13 10.66 13.58
C ASP A 330 3.63 11.67 12.57
N PRO A 331 3.37 11.25 11.32
CA PRO A 331 2.89 12.15 10.30
C PRO A 331 1.64 12.89 10.80
N ASP A 332 1.45 14.08 10.27
CA ASP A 332 0.19 14.82 10.30
C ASP A 332 -0.02 15.39 8.91
N ALA A 333 -0.46 14.52 8.01
CA ALA A 333 -0.44 14.82 6.59
C ALA A 333 -1.52 15.86 6.23
N PHE A 334 -1.09 16.87 5.49
CA PHE A 334 -1.91 17.93 4.95
C PHE A 334 -2.31 17.59 3.50
N CYS A 335 -3.59 17.74 3.19
CA CYS A 335 -4.09 17.66 1.82
C CYS A 335 -5.22 18.66 1.57
N LYS A 336 -5.01 19.56 0.61
CA LYS A 336 -6.07 20.35 -0.02
C LYS A 336 -6.26 19.89 -1.46
N SER A 337 -7.46 19.44 -1.82
CA SER A 337 -7.77 19.00 -3.19
C SER A 337 -8.78 19.91 -3.87
N SER A 338 -8.62 20.09 -5.18
CA SER A 338 -9.61 20.75 -6.04
C SER A 338 -10.94 19.99 -6.11
N ASN A 339 -10.97 18.71 -5.72
CA ASN A 339 -12.15 17.85 -5.80
C ASN A 339 -12.93 17.77 -4.49
N VAL A 340 -12.58 18.57 -3.49
CA VAL A 340 -13.26 18.61 -2.19
C VAL A 340 -13.99 19.93 -2.04
N GLN A 341 -15.33 19.85 -1.95
CA GLN A 341 -16.17 20.98 -1.62
C GLN A 341 -16.44 21.01 -0.11
N LEU A 342 -16.28 22.18 0.51
CA LEU A 342 -16.54 22.40 1.93
C LEU A 342 -18.05 22.61 2.18
N PRO A 343 -18.52 22.45 3.44
CA PRO A 343 -19.94 22.59 3.77
C PRO A 343 -20.56 23.96 3.45
N ASP A 344 -19.74 25.01 3.34
CA ASP A 344 -20.16 26.36 2.97
C ASP A 344 -20.26 26.58 1.43
N GLY A 345 -19.98 25.54 0.65
CA GLY A 345 -20.01 25.56 -0.82
C GLY A 345 -18.71 26.01 -1.48
N THR A 346 -17.70 26.45 -0.70
CA THR A 346 -16.38 26.78 -1.23
C THR A 346 -15.56 25.53 -1.51
N TRP A 347 -14.48 25.64 -2.30
CA TRP A 347 -13.60 24.51 -2.58
C TRP A 347 -12.40 24.53 -1.64
N GLN A 348 -11.94 23.35 -1.24
CA GLN A 348 -10.86 23.23 -0.26
C GLN A 348 -9.52 23.77 -0.79
N LEU A 349 -9.26 23.59 -2.09
CA LEU A 349 -8.07 24.12 -2.76
C LEU A 349 -8.41 25.37 -3.57
N GLU A 350 -8.01 26.53 -3.03
CA GLU A 350 -8.11 27.83 -3.69
C GLU A 350 -6.70 28.36 -4.01
N GLY A 351 -6.50 28.78 -5.26
CA GLY A 351 -5.28 29.40 -5.74
C GLY A 351 -5.47 30.90 -5.94
N GLU A 352 -4.45 31.68 -5.59
CA GLU A 352 -4.41 33.13 -5.76
C GLU A 352 -3.73 33.50 -7.08
N THR A 353 -4.28 34.51 -7.76
CA THR A 353 -3.68 35.09 -8.97
C THR A 353 -2.45 35.92 -8.63
N VAL A 354 -1.44 35.89 -9.49
CA VAL A 354 -0.21 36.67 -9.31
C VAL A 354 -0.20 37.87 -10.26
N GLU A 355 -0.02 39.08 -9.73
CA GLU A 355 0.05 40.30 -10.52
C GLU A 355 1.18 40.22 -11.56
N GLY A 356 0.88 40.59 -12.81
CA GLY A 356 1.84 40.56 -13.92
C GLY A 356 2.00 39.19 -14.60
N HIS A 357 1.25 38.17 -14.17
CA HIS A 357 1.26 36.83 -14.78
C HIS A 357 -0.14 36.43 -15.29
N PRO A 358 -0.24 35.65 -16.37
CA PRO A 358 -1.51 35.03 -16.75
C PRO A 358 -2.08 34.16 -15.60
N PRO A 359 -3.41 34.10 -15.42
CA PRO A 359 -4.01 33.36 -14.33
C PRO A 359 -4.08 31.85 -14.60
N PHE A 360 -4.11 31.06 -13.53
CA PHE A 360 -4.73 29.74 -13.57
C PHE A 360 -6.23 29.88 -13.38
N GLU A 361 -7.00 28.97 -13.99
CA GLU A 361 -8.45 28.91 -13.88
C GLU A 361 -8.89 27.55 -13.32
N LYS A 362 -10.05 27.54 -12.66
CA LYS A 362 -10.70 26.29 -12.29
C LYS A 362 -11.46 25.73 -13.49
N ILE A 363 -11.15 24.49 -13.85
CA ILE A 363 -11.86 23.77 -14.91
C ILE A 363 -12.47 22.48 -14.38
N VAL A 364 -13.55 22.03 -15.03
CA VAL A 364 -14.13 20.70 -14.82
C VAL A 364 -13.91 19.87 -16.06
N TRP A 365 -13.36 18.66 -15.88
CA TRP A 365 -13.15 17.71 -16.97
C TRP A 365 -13.44 16.29 -16.48
N HIS A 366 -14.38 15.60 -17.14
CA HIS A 366 -14.93 14.31 -16.70
C HIS A 366 -15.29 14.29 -15.21
N ASP A 367 -16.08 15.29 -14.79
CA ASP A 367 -16.57 15.47 -13.41
C ASP A 367 -15.47 15.67 -12.35
N LYS A 368 -14.22 15.89 -12.78
CA LYS A 368 -13.08 16.21 -11.92
C LYS A 368 -12.71 17.68 -12.05
N HIS A 369 -12.39 18.30 -10.93
CA HIS A 369 -12.02 19.69 -10.84
C HIS A 369 -10.50 19.82 -10.86
N TYR A 370 -9.99 20.83 -11.56
CA TYR A 370 -8.56 21.11 -11.67
C TYR A 370 -8.30 22.60 -11.60
N TRP A 371 -7.16 22.99 -11.06
CA TRP A 371 -6.54 24.28 -11.38
C TRP A 371 -5.68 24.11 -12.63
N ALA A 372 -5.98 24.86 -13.69
CA ALA A 372 -5.38 24.68 -15.00
C ALA A 372 -4.94 25.99 -15.64
N ALA A 373 -3.89 25.91 -16.45
CA ALA A 373 -3.43 26.98 -17.32
C ALA A 373 -2.78 26.39 -18.56
N GLU A 374 -2.80 27.14 -19.67
CA GLU A 374 -2.17 26.74 -20.94
C GLU A 374 -1.11 27.75 -21.42
N GLU A 375 -1.10 28.97 -20.86
CA GLU A 375 -0.19 30.03 -21.25
C GLU A 375 1.15 29.92 -20.50
N ILE A 376 2.26 29.99 -21.22
CA ILE A 376 3.60 30.02 -20.63
C ILE A 376 3.72 31.21 -19.69
N GLY A 377 4.27 30.99 -18.50
CA GLY A 377 4.42 32.03 -17.48
C GLY A 377 3.15 32.30 -16.66
N ALA A 378 2.03 31.62 -16.95
CA ALA A 378 0.87 31.64 -16.07
C ALA A 378 1.27 31.17 -14.67
N ARG A 379 0.73 31.79 -13.61
CA ARG A 379 1.21 31.58 -12.23
C ARG A 379 0.07 31.53 -11.23
N VAL A 380 0.21 30.65 -10.23
CA VAL A 380 -0.73 30.47 -9.12
C VAL A 380 0.01 30.30 -7.79
N ILE A 381 -0.55 30.86 -6.72
CA ILE A 381 -0.06 30.68 -5.35
C ILE A 381 -1.12 29.92 -4.54
N PHE A 382 -0.71 28.87 -3.84
CA PHE A 382 -1.52 28.18 -2.84
C PHE A 382 -1.00 28.54 -1.44
N PRO A 383 -1.75 29.36 -0.67
CA PRO A 383 -1.37 29.76 0.67
C PRO A 383 -1.76 28.71 1.72
N ASP A 384 -1.27 28.93 2.95
CA ASP A 384 -1.64 28.15 4.14
C ASP A 384 -1.48 26.64 3.93
N VAL A 385 -0.29 26.24 3.47
CA VAL A 385 0.11 24.83 3.41
C VAL A 385 0.79 24.46 4.72
N GLU A 386 0.14 23.65 5.54
CA GLU A 386 0.69 23.20 6.81
C GLU A 386 1.68 22.06 6.58
N VAL A 387 2.92 22.20 7.05
CA VAL A 387 3.99 21.22 6.93
C VAL A 387 4.38 20.76 8.34
N SER A 388 4.46 19.45 8.58
CA SER A 388 4.82 18.90 9.90
C SER A 388 6.15 18.11 9.92
N GLY A 389 6.51 17.49 8.80
CA GLY A 389 7.64 16.57 8.58
C GLY A 389 8.58 17.05 7.47
N GLY A 390 8.38 18.29 7.00
CA GLY A 390 9.28 19.00 6.11
C GLY A 390 9.12 18.67 4.63
N PHE A 391 8.06 17.98 4.21
CA PHE A 391 7.77 17.70 2.80
C PHE A 391 6.63 18.56 2.26
N LEU A 392 6.83 19.10 1.06
CA LEU A 392 5.81 19.80 0.29
C LEU A 392 5.82 19.28 -1.15
N GLY A 393 4.65 18.87 -1.64
CA GLY A 393 4.45 18.32 -2.97
C GLY A 393 3.18 18.81 -3.65
N LEU A 394 3.15 18.61 -4.95
CA LEU A 394 2.00 18.89 -5.80
C LEU A 394 1.51 17.57 -6.41
N TYR A 395 0.23 17.24 -6.23
CA TYR A 395 -0.41 16.17 -6.98
C TYR A 395 -1.05 16.77 -8.24
N TYR A 396 -0.56 16.38 -9.40
CA TYR A 396 -0.95 16.96 -10.69
C TYR A 396 -1.13 15.87 -11.75
N LEU A 397 -1.93 16.17 -12.76
CA LEU A 397 -2.20 15.23 -13.85
C LEU A 397 -0.98 15.15 -14.76
N ARG A 398 -0.66 13.94 -15.20
CA ARG A 398 0.38 13.63 -16.18
C ARG A 398 -0.16 12.77 -17.29
N SER A 399 0.29 13.02 -18.52
CA SER A 399 -0.21 12.35 -19.72
C SER A 399 0.63 12.66 -20.94
N GLY A 400 0.85 11.67 -21.80
CA GLY A 400 1.46 11.81 -23.13
C GLY A 400 0.44 12.12 -24.23
N SER A 401 -0.85 11.92 -23.99
CA SER A 401 -1.91 12.14 -24.99
C SER A 401 -2.68 13.44 -24.81
N MET A 402 -2.44 14.20 -23.74
CA MET A 402 -3.23 15.39 -23.40
C MET A 402 -2.47 16.72 -23.57
N GLY A 403 -1.26 16.69 -24.13
CA GLY A 403 -0.43 17.89 -24.32
C GLY A 403 0.00 18.55 -23.01
N LEU A 404 0.20 17.77 -21.95
CA LEU A 404 0.54 18.33 -20.64
C LEU A 404 1.99 18.81 -20.60
N GLY A 405 2.16 20.11 -20.32
CA GLY A 405 3.45 20.78 -20.20
C GLY A 405 4.06 20.66 -18.81
N ASN A 406 5.24 21.25 -18.65
CA ASN A 406 5.95 21.25 -17.38
C ASN A 406 5.45 22.40 -16.48
N LEU A 407 5.52 22.19 -15.16
CA LEU A 407 5.37 23.22 -14.15
C LEU A 407 6.73 23.51 -13.49
N ARG A 408 7.00 24.76 -13.14
CA ARG A 408 8.04 25.13 -12.17
C ARG A 408 7.36 25.51 -10.87
N CYS A 409 7.67 24.82 -9.79
CA CYS A 409 7.07 25.09 -8.49
C CYS A 409 8.11 25.32 -7.39
N TRP A 410 7.84 26.20 -6.44
CA TRP A 410 8.73 26.52 -5.33
C TRP A 410 7.95 26.87 -4.05
N ALA A 411 8.63 26.73 -2.92
CA ALA A 411 8.10 27.10 -1.61
C ALA A 411 8.52 28.53 -1.21
N ASP A 412 7.67 29.23 -0.47
CA ASP A 412 7.99 30.47 0.28
C ASP A 412 8.65 31.58 -0.55
N GLY A 413 8.24 31.72 -1.81
CA GLY A 413 8.80 32.73 -2.72
C GLY A 413 10.25 32.48 -3.17
N ASN A 414 10.87 31.35 -2.78
CA ASN A 414 12.23 31.00 -3.18
C ASN A 414 12.30 30.43 -4.61
N GLU A 415 12.05 31.28 -5.60
CA GLU A 415 12.04 30.91 -7.03
C GLU A 415 13.37 30.31 -7.51
N GLY A 416 14.49 30.70 -6.89
CA GLY A 416 15.81 30.13 -7.17
C GLY A 416 15.95 28.64 -6.83
N ALA A 417 15.08 28.12 -5.95
CA ALA A 417 15.02 26.71 -5.57
C ALA A 417 13.92 25.93 -6.33
N ALA A 418 13.28 26.54 -7.34
CA ALA A 418 12.17 25.93 -8.05
C ALA A 418 12.50 24.55 -8.64
N LYS A 419 11.54 23.63 -8.48
CA LYS A 419 11.56 22.29 -9.04
C LYS A 419 10.75 22.26 -10.33
N LEU A 420 11.31 21.62 -11.34
CA LEU A 420 10.60 21.33 -12.58
C LEU A 420 9.79 20.05 -12.37
N LEU A 421 8.46 20.14 -12.52
CA LEU A 421 7.52 19.03 -12.47
C LEU A 421 7.07 18.71 -13.90
N ILE A 422 7.32 17.49 -14.35
CA ILE A 422 7.13 17.10 -15.74
C ILE A 422 5.69 16.63 -15.96
N GLY A 423 4.95 17.26 -16.88
CA GLY A 423 3.56 16.88 -17.21
C GLY A 423 3.45 15.71 -18.20
N HIS A 424 4.43 15.56 -19.09
CA HIS A 424 4.45 14.46 -20.05
C HIS A 424 4.60 13.10 -19.34
N TRP A 425 3.90 12.09 -19.86
CA TRP A 425 3.91 10.72 -19.35
C TRP A 425 3.55 9.72 -20.45
N GLY A 426 4.52 8.93 -20.91
CA GLY A 426 4.35 8.07 -22.09
C GLY A 426 3.42 6.86 -21.92
N TYR A 427 2.67 6.78 -20.82
CA TYR A 427 1.74 5.69 -20.52
C TYR A 427 0.32 6.24 -20.30
N VAL A 428 -0.55 5.50 -19.58
CA VAL A 428 -1.91 5.98 -19.26
C VAL A 428 -1.89 7.28 -18.47
N SER A 429 -2.93 8.11 -18.59
CA SER A 429 -3.01 9.36 -17.83
C SER A 429 -3.18 9.07 -16.34
N VAL A 430 -2.32 9.67 -15.51
CA VAL A 430 -2.26 9.42 -14.06
C VAL A 430 -2.13 10.73 -13.29
N GLY A 431 -2.63 10.77 -12.06
CA GLY A 431 -2.18 11.77 -11.10
C GLY A 431 -0.93 11.24 -10.38
N SER A 432 0.07 12.09 -10.15
CA SER A 432 1.25 11.71 -9.37
C SER A 432 1.77 12.89 -8.55
N VAL A 433 2.45 12.59 -7.43
CA VAL A 433 3.11 13.61 -6.61
C VAL A 433 4.46 14.03 -7.21
N GLY A 434 4.59 15.32 -7.47
CA GLY A 434 5.88 15.99 -7.74
C GLY A 434 6.42 16.64 -6.46
N ALA A 435 7.66 16.33 -6.09
CA ALA A 435 8.30 16.92 -4.91
C ALA A 435 8.71 18.37 -5.20
N VAL A 436 8.22 19.31 -4.39
CA VAL A 436 8.53 20.74 -4.54
C VAL A 436 9.62 21.16 -3.56
N ALA A 437 9.49 20.78 -2.29
CA ALA A 437 10.48 21.08 -1.26
C ALA A 437 10.57 19.96 -0.22
N THR A 438 11.76 19.81 0.34
CA THR A 438 12.08 18.85 1.42
C THR A 438 12.91 19.55 2.48
N GLY A 439 12.76 19.15 3.74
CA GLY A 439 13.48 19.78 4.86
C GLY A 439 12.94 21.16 5.23
N LEU A 440 11.69 21.46 4.87
CA LEU A 440 11.00 22.65 5.38
C LEU A 440 10.83 22.54 6.91
N ALA A 441 10.89 23.68 7.59
CA ALA A 441 10.58 23.72 9.02
C ALA A 441 9.09 23.43 9.23
N PRO A 442 8.68 22.89 10.39
CA PRO A 442 7.26 22.77 10.69
C PRO A 442 6.56 24.14 10.73
N GLY A 443 5.35 24.23 10.17
CA GLY A 443 4.51 25.42 10.17
C GLY A 443 3.82 25.69 8.84
N LYS A 444 3.35 26.92 8.64
CA LYS A 444 2.65 27.36 7.44
C LYS A 444 3.62 27.84 6.36
N HIS A 445 3.42 27.32 5.16
CA HIS A 445 4.19 27.63 3.96
C HIS A 445 3.29 28.09 2.80
N THR A 446 3.91 28.65 1.77
CA THR A 446 3.26 28.92 0.49
C THR A 446 3.85 28.06 -0.61
N LEU A 447 3.00 27.62 -1.54
CA LEU A 447 3.41 26.92 -2.76
C LEU A 447 3.08 27.79 -3.97
N THR A 448 4.10 28.16 -4.74
CA THR A 448 3.91 28.86 -6.02
C THR A 448 4.21 27.90 -7.16
N CYS A 449 3.39 27.92 -8.21
CA CYS A 449 3.63 27.18 -9.44
C CYS A 449 3.45 28.08 -10.67
N GLU A 450 4.29 27.85 -11.68
CA GLU A 450 4.28 28.54 -12.97
C GLU A 450 4.30 27.54 -14.13
N VAL A 451 3.57 27.82 -15.20
CA VAL A 451 3.66 27.06 -16.46
C VAL A 451 5.01 27.33 -17.12
N ASP A 452 5.84 26.30 -17.20
CA ASP A 452 7.19 26.43 -17.73
C ASP A 452 7.20 26.50 -19.26
N LYS A 453 8.21 27.21 -19.79
CA LYS A 453 8.44 27.33 -21.24
C LYS A 453 8.92 26.03 -21.89
N THR A 454 9.43 25.07 -21.12
CA THR A 454 9.86 23.76 -21.65
C THR A 454 8.72 22.75 -21.60
N THR A 455 8.78 21.77 -22.48
CA THR A 455 7.87 20.63 -22.52
C THR A 455 8.66 19.36 -22.82
N HIS A 456 8.16 18.22 -22.34
CA HIS A 456 8.76 16.90 -22.58
C HIS A 456 7.93 16.05 -23.56
N ALA A 457 6.93 16.65 -24.22
CA ALA A 457 6.20 16.01 -25.31
C ALA A 457 7.17 15.52 -26.41
N GLN A 458 6.95 14.31 -26.91
CA GLN A 458 7.79 13.66 -27.91
C GLN A 458 7.15 13.74 -29.31
N PRO A 459 7.97 13.71 -30.40
CA PRO A 459 7.45 13.59 -31.76
C PRO A 459 6.67 12.28 -31.95
N GLY A 460 5.39 12.36 -32.27
CA GLY A 460 4.50 11.21 -32.45
C GLY A 460 3.48 11.01 -31.32
N ASP A 461 3.57 11.80 -30.25
CA ASP A 461 2.51 11.89 -29.26
C ASP A 461 1.21 12.35 -29.96
N HIS A 462 0.08 11.73 -29.62
CA HIS A 462 -1.26 12.12 -30.11
C HIS A 462 -1.72 13.42 -29.43
N VAL A 463 -0.95 14.50 -29.61
CA VAL A 463 -1.18 15.79 -28.95
C VAL A 463 -2.22 16.59 -29.74
N GLU A 464 -3.44 16.64 -29.24
CA GLU A 464 -4.44 17.59 -29.71
C GLU A 464 -4.33 18.89 -28.86
N GLY A 465 -3.65 19.92 -29.40
CA GLY A 465 -3.61 21.28 -28.82
C GLY A 465 -2.26 21.75 -28.23
N SER A 466 -2.31 22.75 -27.34
CA SER A 466 -1.14 23.38 -26.70
C SER A 466 -0.33 22.36 -25.87
N MET A 467 1.01 22.38 -26.03
CA MET A 467 1.95 21.52 -25.28
C MET A 467 2.30 22.06 -23.86
N HIS A 468 1.57 23.08 -23.42
CA HIS A 468 1.75 23.76 -22.13
C HIS A 468 0.52 23.66 -21.22
N LYS A 469 -0.43 22.76 -21.54
CA LYS A 469 -1.57 22.50 -20.67
C LYS A 469 -1.07 21.98 -19.32
N THR A 470 -1.61 22.51 -18.24
CA THR A 470 -1.29 22.04 -16.88
C THR A 470 -2.57 21.80 -16.12
N ARG A 471 -2.56 20.84 -15.20
CA ARG A 471 -3.72 20.47 -14.39
C ARG A 471 -3.29 20.01 -13.01
N ILE A 472 -3.58 20.83 -12.02
CA ILE A 472 -3.26 20.62 -10.61
C ILE A 472 -4.50 20.05 -9.90
N ILE A 473 -4.29 19.01 -9.08
CA ILE A 473 -5.36 18.23 -8.43
C ILE A 473 -5.35 18.43 -6.91
N ALA A 474 -4.18 18.41 -6.29
CA ALA A 474 -4.06 18.62 -4.86
C ALA A 474 -2.70 19.21 -4.48
N VAL A 475 -2.68 19.93 -3.36
CA VAL A 475 -1.45 20.31 -2.65
C VAL A 475 -1.33 19.41 -1.43
N ILE A 476 -0.17 18.77 -1.31
CA ILE A 476 0.10 17.76 -0.29
C ILE A 476 1.33 18.20 0.49
N ALA A 477 1.28 18.05 1.80
CA ALA A 477 2.44 18.22 2.66
C ALA A 477 2.41 17.20 3.78
N SER A 478 3.58 16.87 4.31
CA SER A 478 3.69 16.06 5.51
C SER A 478 4.69 16.66 6.43
#